data_AF-A0A3C0EYW4-F1
#
_entry.id   AF-A0A3C0EYW4-F1
#
_cell.length_a   1.000
_cell.length_b   1.000
_cell.length_c   1.000
_cell.angle_alpha   90.00
_cell.angle_beta   90.00
_cell.angle_gamma   90.00
#
_symmetry.space_group_name_H-M   'P 1'
#
loop_
_entity.id
_entity.type
_entity.pdbx_description
1 polymer ?
#
loop_
_entity_poly.entity_id
_entity_poly.type
_entity_poly.pdbx_seq_one_letter_code
_entity_poly.pdbx_strand_id
1 'polypeptide(L)' 'GSIEHYNEEAGAVWVKRLTDAFDHMVWINPTPKDYWEHSYSIEIVRELVDDRMYPLTVKGLEEAMTLLTK' A
#
# COMPACT_ATOMS: atom_id res chain seq x y z
N GLY A 1 7.21 10.09 -14.13
CA GLY A 1 6.36 11.21 -14.63
C GLY A 1 6.42 12.42 -13.71
N SER A 2 7.04 13.50 -14.16
CA SER A 2 7.00 14.90 -13.66
C SER A 2 7.39 15.29 -12.22
N ILE A 3 7.80 14.38 -11.32
CA ILE A 3 8.44 14.75 -10.01
C ILE A 3 9.64 13.84 -9.64
N GLU A 4 10.03 12.88 -10.49
CA GLU A 4 11.14 11.96 -10.20
C GLU A 4 12.53 12.63 -10.20
N HIS A 5 12.65 13.87 -10.68
CA HIS A 5 13.92 14.62 -10.73
C HIS A 5 14.25 15.38 -9.44
N TYR A 6 13.44 15.30 -8.38
CA TYR A 6 13.66 16.06 -7.14
C TYR A 6 13.33 15.31 -5.84
N ASN A 7 13.41 13.98 -5.84
CA ASN A 7 13.39 13.22 -4.59
C ASN A 7 14.81 12.79 -4.23
N GLU A 8 15.31 13.24 -3.07
CA GLU A 8 16.61 12.81 -2.54
C GLU A 8 16.65 11.29 -2.26
N GLU A 9 15.47 10.68 -2.02
CA GLU A 9 15.31 9.27 -1.69
C GLU A 9 14.15 8.64 -2.46
N ALA A 10 14.27 7.35 -2.79
CA ALA A 10 13.24 6.63 -3.54
C ALA A 10 11.91 6.57 -2.76
N GLY A 11 10.78 6.58 -3.47
CA GLY A 11 9.45 6.48 -2.83
C GLY A 11 9.28 5.24 -1.95
N ALA A 12 9.91 4.12 -2.32
CA ALA A 12 9.92 2.90 -1.52
C ALA A 12 10.56 3.09 -0.12
N VAL A 13 11.56 3.97 0.00
CA VAL A 13 12.18 4.31 1.30
C VAL A 13 11.18 4.98 2.21
N TRP A 14 10.35 5.88 1.67
CA TRP A 14 9.30 6.54 2.44
C TRP A 14 8.19 5.59 2.85
N VAL A 15 7.75 4.70 1.97
CA VAL A 15 6.76 3.66 2.33
C VAL A 15 7.31 2.78 3.46
N LYS A 16 8.57 2.35 3.36
CA LYS A 16 9.22 1.58 4.41
C LYS A 16 9.32 2.32 5.73
N ARG A 17 9.62 3.63 5.72
CA ARG A 17 9.60 4.44 6.95
C ARG A 17 8.23 4.50 7.58
N LEU A 18 7.16 4.56 6.78
CA LEU A 18 5.80 4.54 7.30
C LEU A 18 5.46 3.19 7.93
N THR A 19 5.83 2.08 7.27
CA THR A 19 5.58 0.73 7.81
C THR A 19 6.38 0.47 9.08
N ASP A 20 7.61 0.99 9.16
CA ASP A 20 8.47 0.87 10.34
C ASP A 20 8.01 1.77 11.50
N ALA A 21 7.32 2.89 11.22
CA ALA A 21 6.87 3.85 12.23
C ALA A 21 5.46 3.54 12.79
N PHE A 22 4.63 2.82 12.05
CA PHE A 22 3.24 2.55 12.40
C PHE A 22 2.95 1.05 12.37
N ASP A 23 2.93 0.41 13.55
CA ASP A 23 2.61 -1.01 13.71
C ASP A 23 1.22 -1.37 13.16
N HIS A 24 0.26 -0.44 13.29
CA HIS A 24 -1.10 -0.55 12.79
C HIS A 24 -1.28 0.31 11.53
N MET A 25 -0.85 -0.23 10.39
CA MET A 25 -1.00 0.40 9.08
C MET A 25 -1.55 -0.60 8.05
N VAL A 26 -2.37 -0.09 7.13
CA VAL A 26 -2.89 -0.79 5.95
C VAL A 26 -2.83 0.13 4.74
N TRP A 27 -2.71 -0.44 3.55
CA TRP A 27 -2.82 0.28 2.28
C TRP A 27 -4.17 0.03 1.63
N ILE A 28 -4.88 1.10 1.27
CA ILE A 28 -6.13 0.99 0.50
C ILE A 28 -5.84 1.27 -0.97
N ASN A 29 -6.07 0.26 -1.82
CA ASN A 29 -5.83 0.36 -3.25
C ASN A 29 -7.15 0.57 -4.01
N PRO A 30 -7.31 1.69 -4.75
CA PRO A 30 -8.51 1.96 -5.53
C PRO A 30 -8.60 1.15 -6.84
N THR A 31 -7.49 0.56 -7.30
CA THR A 31 -7.50 -0.30 -8.48
C THR A 31 -8.33 -1.56 -8.19
N PRO A 32 -9.25 -1.98 -9.09
CA PRO A 32 -10.00 -3.20 -8.87
C PRO A 32 -9.06 -4.41 -8.74
N LYS A 33 -9.36 -5.31 -7.81
CA LYS A 33 -8.44 -6.38 -7.38
C LYS A 33 -7.96 -7.27 -8.53
N ASP A 34 -8.82 -7.53 -9.51
CA ASP A 34 -8.52 -8.34 -10.69
C ASP A 34 -7.38 -7.74 -11.55
N TYR A 35 -7.06 -6.46 -11.38
CA TYR A 35 -5.98 -5.78 -12.10
C TYR A 35 -4.68 -5.65 -11.30
N TRP A 36 -4.63 -6.14 -10.05
CA TRP A 36 -3.44 -5.96 -9.22
C TRP A 36 -2.21 -6.67 -9.81
N GLU A 37 -2.41 -7.86 -10.38
CA GLU A 37 -1.34 -8.63 -11.05
C GLU A 37 -0.89 -8.03 -12.38
N HIS A 38 -1.61 -7.04 -12.90
CA HIS A 38 -1.29 -6.38 -14.17
C HIS A 38 -0.42 -5.13 -14.01
N SER A 39 -0.09 -4.74 -12.77
CA SER A 39 0.75 -3.57 -12.49
C SER A 39 1.91 -3.93 -11.57
N TYR A 40 3.13 -3.86 -12.10
CA TYR A 40 4.35 -4.11 -11.34
C TYR A 40 4.51 -3.18 -10.12
N SER A 41 4.06 -1.93 -10.22
CA SER A 41 4.10 -1.01 -9.07
C SER A 41 3.13 -1.41 -7.95
N ILE A 42 2.01 -2.06 -8.28
CA ILE A 42 1.07 -2.58 -7.27
C ILE A 42 1.71 -3.76 -6.53
N GLU A 43 2.43 -4.62 -7.24
CA GLU A 43 3.19 -5.72 -6.64
C GLU A 43 4.26 -5.20 -5.67
N ILE A 44 5.06 -4.22 -6.09
CA ILE A 44 6.06 -3.57 -5.22
C ILE A 44 5.40 -2.99 -3.97
N VAL A 45 4.30 -2.23 -4.12
CA VAL A 45 3.61 -1.65 -2.96
C VAL A 45 3.08 -2.74 -2.03
N ARG A 46 2.53 -3.83 -2.57
CA ARG A 46 2.05 -4.98 -1.78
C ARG A 46 3.15 -5.60 -0.93
N GLU A 47 4.34 -5.79 -1.50
CA GLU A 47 5.51 -6.27 -0.77
C GLU A 47 5.96 -5.27 0.30
N LEU A 48 6.01 -3.98 -0.03
CA LEU A 48 6.41 -2.94 0.91
C LEU A 48 5.48 -2.81 2.11
N VAL A 49 4.21 -3.20 1.99
CA VAL A 49 3.23 -3.14 3.07
C VAL A 49 2.92 -4.51 3.69
N ASP A 50 3.80 -5.51 3.49
CA ASP A 50 3.67 -6.87 4.05
C ASP A 50 2.30 -7.51 3.78
N ASP A 51 1.81 -7.42 2.54
CA ASP A 51 0.49 -7.92 2.12
C ASP A 51 -0.71 -7.30 2.86
N ARG A 52 -0.52 -6.22 3.64
CA ARG A 52 -1.59 -5.46 4.32
C ARG A 52 -2.29 -4.48 3.38
N MET A 53 -2.62 -4.93 2.18
CA MET A 53 -3.26 -4.14 1.12
C MET A 53 -4.69 -4.61 0.86
N TYR A 54 -5.64 -3.67 0.88
CA TYR A 54 -7.07 -3.94 0.76
C TYR A 54 -7.72 -3.13 -0.36
N PRO A 55 -8.74 -3.66 -1.07
CA PRO A 55 -9.42 -2.94 -2.13
C PRO A 55 -10.33 -1.83 -1.56
N LEU A 56 -10.48 -0.73 -2.30
CA LEU A 56 -11.43 0.34 -1.97
C LEU A 56 -12.88 -0.11 -2.22
N THR A 57 -13.39 -0.95 -1.33
CA THR A 57 -14.77 -1.45 -1.29
C THR A 57 -15.23 -1.48 0.16
N VAL A 58 -16.55 -1.49 0.41
CA VAL A 58 -17.08 -1.58 1.79
C VAL A 58 -16.49 -2.79 2.52
N LYS A 59 -16.50 -3.97 1.89
CA LYS A 59 -15.91 -5.19 2.43
C LYS A 59 -14.41 -5.06 2.69
N GLY A 60 -13.66 -4.48 1.76
CA GLY A 60 -12.21 -4.27 1.93
C GLY A 60 -11.88 -3.32 3.09
N LEU A 61 -12.69 -2.29 3.30
CA LEU A 61 -12.55 -1.39 4.45
C LEU A 61 -12.88 -2.09 5.77
N GLU A 62 -13.91 -2.94 5.81
CA GLU A 62 -14.25 -3.77 6.98
C GLU A 62 -13.11 -4.73 7.35
N GLU A 63 -12.54 -5.41 6.35
CA GLU A 63 -11.38 -6.30 6.54
C GLU A 63 -10.16 -5.53 7.05
N ALA A 64 -9.88 -4.36 6.49
CA ALA A 64 -8.79 -3.49 6.91
C ALA A 64 -8.96 -3.02 8.37
N MET A 65 -10.15 -2.55 8.75
CA MET A 65 -10.45 -2.16 10.14
C MET A 65 -10.33 -3.35 11.11
N THR A 66 -10.71 -4.55 10.68
CA THR A 66 -10.56 -5.76 11.49
C THR A 66 -9.10 -6.10 11.76
N LEU A 67 -8.20 -5.89 10.77
CA LEU A 67 -6.77 -6.07 10.98
C LEU A 67 -6.22 -5.00 11.94
N LEU A 68 -6.63 -3.74 11.80
CA LEU A 68 -6.13 -2.61 12.60
C LEU A 68 -6.56 -2.64 14.08
N THR A 69 -7.63 -3.37 14.41
CA THR A 69 -8.17 -3.48 15.77
C THR A 69 -7.63 -4.69 16.55
N LYS A 70 -6.78 -5.50 15.92
CA LYS A 70 -5.99 -6.56 16.58
C LYS A 70 -4.69 -5.98 17.10
#